data_AF-A0A0F8Y1S6-F1
#
_entry.id   AF-A0A0F8Y1S6-F1
#
_cell.length_a   1.000
_cell.length_b   1.000
_cell.length_c   1.000
_cell.angle_alpha   90.00
_cell.angle_beta   90.00
_cell.angle_gamma   90.00
#
_symmetry.space_group_name_H-M   'P 1'
#
loop_
_entity.id
_entity.type
_entity.pdbx_description
1 polymer ?
#
loop_
_entity_poly.entity_id
_entity_poly.type
_entity_poly.pdbx_seq_one_letter_code
_entity_poly.pdbx_strand_id
1 'polypeptide(L)'
;MMKPPFNLRCEYLDNPIEIDIPNPRFSWILEHKQRNQLQSAYQIIVSSEEALSNSEIGDLWDTGKVNSQKSSNIEYDGRSLKSNGKYYWRVKWCDKDSKESDFSKVAIFGTALLEKSDWKAKWISNGDFINRGSRKALQYKSGERGMIGILKEVHAIYLRKEFSFNKPVKSAKVYVCGLGYYELRLNGKKVGNRILEPAQTDYNKIALYSTFEITENLQDQNAMGIILGNGRCVELFGYDFPKLILQIHLNFEDGSSEIVITDESWKFS
;
A
#
# COMPACT_ATOMS: atom_id res chain seq x y z
N MET A 1 19.38 -32.94 -6.38
CA MET A 1 19.70 -31.61 -6.93
C MET A 1 19.06 -30.59 -6.02
N MET A 2 19.85 -29.67 -5.50
CA MET A 2 19.34 -28.65 -4.59
C MET A 2 18.50 -27.66 -5.40
N LYS A 3 17.29 -27.37 -4.93
CA LYS A 3 16.38 -26.46 -5.62
C LYS A 3 16.61 -25.04 -5.11
N PRO A 4 16.45 -24.02 -5.98
CA PRO A 4 16.45 -22.64 -5.53
C PRO A 4 15.27 -22.37 -4.59
N PRO A 5 15.35 -21.36 -3.72
CA PRO A 5 14.22 -20.95 -2.89
C PRO A 5 13.00 -20.55 -3.73
N PHE A 6 11.80 -20.78 -3.20
CA PHE A 6 10.54 -20.48 -3.88
C PHE A 6 9.50 -19.93 -2.90
N ASN A 7 8.35 -19.48 -3.45
CA ASN A 7 7.28 -18.82 -2.69
C ASN A 7 7.83 -17.67 -1.82
N LEU A 8 8.59 -16.79 -2.47
CA LEU A 8 9.21 -15.62 -1.86
C LEU A 8 8.12 -14.66 -1.39
N ARG A 9 8.29 -14.12 -0.19
CA ARG A 9 7.36 -13.17 0.42
C ARG A 9 8.10 -11.97 0.96
N CYS A 10 7.54 -10.78 0.72
CA CYS A 10 7.93 -9.54 1.36
C CYS A 10 6.75 -9.09 2.23
N GLU A 11 6.97 -8.85 3.53
CA GLU A 11 5.89 -8.54 4.48
C GLU A 11 4.72 -9.54 4.42
N TYR A 12 5.05 -10.84 4.27
CA TYR A 12 4.12 -11.96 4.13
C TYR A 12 3.26 -11.98 2.83
N LEU A 13 3.47 -11.01 1.94
CA LEU A 13 2.75 -10.86 0.68
C LEU A 13 3.58 -11.36 -0.51
N ASP A 14 2.90 -11.83 -1.55
CA ASP A 14 3.52 -12.17 -2.84
C ASP A 14 3.57 -10.90 -3.69
N ASN A 15 4.79 -10.49 -4.06
CA ASN A 15 5.08 -9.30 -4.86
C ASN A 15 4.27 -8.04 -4.48
N PRO A 16 4.24 -7.60 -3.19
CA PRO A 16 3.47 -6.42 -2.79
C PRO A 16 4.02 -5.15 -3.45
N ILE A 17 3.16 -4.20 -3.79
CA ILE A 17 3.52 -2.94 -4.45
C ILE A 17 3.34 -1.71 -3.55
N GLU A 18 2.83 -1.93 -2.33
CA GLU A 18 2.28 -0.92 -1.44
C GLU A 18 2.82 -0.98 0.01
N ILE A 19 4.03 -1.50 0.24
CA ILE A 19 4.56 -1.57 1.60
C ILE A 19 4.99 -0.18 2.11
N ASP A 20 4.53 0.21 3.30
CA ASP A 20 4.93 1.45 3.97
C ASP A 20 6.00 1.23 5.07
N ILE A 21 6.63 0.06 5.04
CA ILE A 21 7.69 -0.35 5.98
C ILE A 21 9.06 -0.02 5.37
N PRO A 22 9.88 0.87 5.98
CA PRO A 22 11.19 1.24 5.45
C PRO A 22 12.19 0.08 5.37
N ASN A 23 12.09 -0.86 6.31
CA ASN A 23 12.91 -2.07 6.39
C ASN A 23 12.01 -3.30 6.27
N PRO A 24 11.56 -3.67 5.05
CA PRO A 24 10.67 -4.80 4.89
C PRO A 24 11.34 -6.13 5.24
N ARG A 25 10.51 -7.11 5.57
CA ARG A 25 10.93 -8.46 5.96
C ARG A 25 10.74 -9.45 4.84
N PHE A 26 11.77 -10.22 4.55
CA PHE A 26 11.78 -11.26 3.54
C PHE A 26 11.61 -12.65 4.15
N SER A 27 10.89 -13.51 3.44
CA SER A 27 10.74 -14.93 3.76
C SER A 27 10.74 -15.78 2.49
N TRP A 28 11.21 -17.01 2.59
CA TRP A 28 11.22 -17.97 1.49
C TRP A 28 10.99 -19.39 1.97
N ILE A 29 10.55 -20.26 1.06
CA ILE A 29 10.40 -21.69 1.30
C ILE A 29 11.50 -22.45 0.57
N LEU A 30 11.97 -23.52 1.22
CA LEU A 30 12.97 -24.44 0.70
C LEU A 30 12.33 -25.80 0.41
N GLU A 31 12.83 -26.47 -0.61
CA GLU A 31 12.43 -27.83 -0.96
C GLU A 31 13.67 -28.67 -1.22
N HIS A 32 13.69 -29.88 -0.68
CA HIS A 32 14.75 -30.84 -0.95
C HIS A 32 14.17 -32.26 -1.11
N LYS A 33 14.74 -33.04 -2.02
CA LYS A 33 14.28 -34.43 -2.30
C LYS A 33 14.66 -35.42 -1.19
N GLN A 34 15.68 -35.11 -0.41
CA GLN A 34 16.18 -35.95 0.68
C GLN A 34 15.67 -35.43 2.04
N ARG A 35 15.54 -36.35 3.01
CA ARG A 35 15.20 -36.05 4.42
C ARG A 35 16.39 -35.46 5.17
N ASN A 36 16.13 -34.88 6.34
CA ASN A 36 17.13 -34.35 7.29
C ASN A 36 18.05 -33.32 6.65
N GLN A 37 17.43 -32.38 5.96
CA GLN A 37 18.08 -31.23 5.30
C GLN A 37 17.74 -29.96 6.07
N LEU A 38 18.68 -29.03 6.08
CA LEU A 38 18.54 -27.74 6.74
C LEU A 38 19.33 -26.69 5.97
N GLN A 39 18.88 -25.45 6.05
CA GLN A 39 19.66 -24.30 5.59
C GLN A 39 20.79 -24.02 6.57
N SER A 40 22.03 -23.95 6.08
CA SER A 40 23.18 -23.52 6.89
C SER A 40 23.50 -22.03 6.70
N ALA A 41 23.22 -21.49 5.51
CA ALA A 41 23.45 -20.10 5.17
C ALA A 41 22.50 -19.61 4.06
N TYR A 42 22.41 -18.30 3.89
CA TYR A 42 21.70 -17.66 2.77
C TYR A 42 22.48 -16.46 2.23
N GLN A 43 22.09 -16.01 1.04
CA GLN A 43 22.45 -14.71 0.50
C GLN A 43 21.22 -14.08 -0.15
N ILE A 44 20.89 -12.85 0.25
CA ILE A 44 19.84 -12.04 -0.36
C ILE A 44 20.51 -10.92 -1.16
N ILE A 45 19.99 -10.67 -2.34
CA ILE A 45 20.28 -9.47 -3.12
C ILE A 45 18.99 -8.68 -3.34
N VAL A 46 19.09 -7.35 -3.25
CA VAL A 46 18.03 -6.39 -3.59
C VAL A 46 18.60 -5.37 -4.56
N SER A 47 17.89 -5.14 -5.66
CA SER A 47 18.32 -4.32 -6.78
C SER A 47 17.29 -3.25 -7.12
N SER A 48 17.76 -2.11 -7.62
CA SER A 48 16.90 -1.02 -8.10
C SER A 48 16.23 -1.33 -9.44
N GLU A 49 16.81 -2.24 -10.22
CA GLU A 49 16.34 -2.61 -11.56
C GLU A 49 16.32 -4.13 -11.74
N GLU A 50 15.40 -4.59 -12.58
CA GLU A 50 15.25 -6.02 -12.88
C GLU A 50 16.49 -6.60 -13.56
N ALA A 51 17.10 -5.83 -14.47
CA ALA A 51 18.31 -6.23 -15.19
C ALA A 51 19.50 -6.47 -14.24
N LEU A 52 19.64 -5.64 -13.20
CA LEU A 52 20.66 -5.82 -12.16
C LEU A 52 20.41 -7.08 -11.35
N SER A 53 19.17 -7.32 -10.92
CA SER A 53 18.79 -8.54 -10.19
C SER A 53 18.97 -9.81 -11.03
N ASN A 54 18.68 -9.76 -12.33
CA ASN A 54 18.94 -10.87 -13.26
C ASN A 54 20.44 -11.14 -13.46
N SER A 55 21.26 -10.09 -13.34
CA SER A 55 22.73 -10.17 -13.39
C SER A 55 23.35 -10.44 -12.01
N GLU A 56 22.54 -10.78 -11.00
CA GLU A 56 22.95 -11.07 -9.62
C GLU A 56 23.64 -9.89 -8.90
N ILE A 57 23.30 -8.66 -9.29
CA ILE A 57 23.83 -7.43 -8.69
C ILE A 57 22.81 -6.86 -7.71
N GLY A 58 23.13 -6.89 -6.41
CA GLY A 58 22.37 -6.24 -5.35
C GLY A 58 22.84 -4.81 -5.06
N ASP A 59 22.60 -3.86 -5.96
CA ASP A 59 23.10 -2.48 -5.83
C ASP A 59 22.52 -1.71 -4.63
N LEU A 60 21.36 -2.14 -4.12
CA LEU A 60 20.74 -1.60 -2.92
C LEU A 60 21.10 -2.40 -1.68
N TRP A 61 21.22 -3.72 -1.81
CA TRP A 61 21.63 -4.60 -0.73
C TRP A 61 22.16 -5.92 -1.29
N ASP A 62 23.32 -6.33 -0.78
CA ASP A 62 23.82 -7.69 -0.92
C ASP A 62 24.31 -8.12 0.46
N THR A 63 23.68 -9.14 1.04
CA THR A 63 24.07 -9.62 2.37
C THR A 63 25.42 -10.30 2.39
N GLY A 64 25.95 -10.68 1.22
CA GLY A 64 26.92 -11.76 1.12
C GLY A 64 26.37 -13.04 1.73
N LYS A 65 27.27 -13.98 2.04
CA LYS A 65 26.91 -15.23 2.72
C LYS A 65 26.69 -14.99 4.21
N VAL A 66 25.45 -15.18 4.67
CA VAL A 66 25.08 -15.11 6.09
C VAL A 66 24.91 -16.51 6.65
N ASN A 67 25.71 -16.89 7.63
CA ASN A 67 25.60 -18.18 8.33
C ASN A 67 24.40 -18.17 9.29
N SER A 68 23.25 -18.62 8.80
CA SER A 68 21.99 -18.62 9.54
C SER A 68 21.01 -19.64 8.97
N GLN A 69 20.31 -20.32 9.88
CA GLN A 69 19.24 -21.26 9.54
C GLN A 69 17.88 -20.56 9.34
N LYS A 70 17.80 -19.24 9.57
CA LYS A 70 16.55 -18.48 9.40
C LYS A 70 16.20 -18.34 7.92
N SER A 71 14.95 -18.62 7.58
CA SER A 71 14.40 -18.42 6.22
C SER A 71 13.14 -17.54 6.21
N SER A 72 12.85 -16.89 7.33
CA SER A 72 11.69 -16.03 7.51
C SER A 72 12.02 -14.83 8.37
N ASN A 73 11.27 -13.75 8.14
CA ASN A 73 11.41 -12.47 8.84
C ASN A 73 12.84 -11.90 8.80
N ILE A 74 13.52 -12.02 7.65
CA ILE A 74 14.83 -11.39 7.46
C ILE A 74 14.60 -9.94 7.09
N GLU A 75 14.88 -9.04 8.02
CA GLU A 75 14.72 -7.61 7.84
C GLU A 75 15.74 -7.07 6.84
N TYR A 76 15.28 -6.20 5.94
CA TYR A 76 16.12 -5.46 5.02
C TYR A 76 17.05 -4.52 5.79
N ASP A 77 18.35 -4.61 5.50
CA ASP A 77 19.40 -3.79 6.12
C ASP A 77 20.31 -3.16 5.06
N GLY A 78 19.70 -2.76 3.95
CA GLY A 78 20.39 -2.16 2.81
C GLY A 78 20.31 -0.63 2.78
N ARG A 79 20.57 -0.06 1.61
CA ARG A 79 20.42 1.38 1.37
C ARG A 79 18.96 1.82 1.58
N SER A 80 18.75 3.01 2.11
CA SER A 80 17.39 3.53 2.35
C SER A 80 16.52 3.45 1.10
N LEU A 81 15.36 2.81 1.25
CA LEU A 81 14.33 2.75 0.23
C LEU A 81 13.68 4.13 0.07
N LYS A 82 13.17 4.41 -1.13
CA LYS A 82 12.46 5.64 -1.47
C LYS A 82 10.97 5.35 -1.52
N SER A 83 10.16 6.34 -1.21
CA SER A 83 8.71 6.29 -1.42
C SER A 83 8.37 6.13 -2.91
N ASN A 84 7.27 5.45 -3.20
CA ASN A 84 6.85 5.10 -4.56
C ASN A 84 7.92 4.35 -5.38
N GLY A 85 8.73 3.53 -4.70
CA GLY A 85 9.79 2.74 -5.30
C GLY A 85 9.28 1.39 -5.80
N LYS A 86 10.02 0.80 -6.73
CA LYS A 86 9.88 -0.59 -7.17
C LYS A 86 11.25 -1.24 -7.11
N TYR A 87 11.32 -2.41 -6.49
CA TYR A 87 12.54 -3.10 -6.15
C TYR A 87 12.45 -4.58 -6.53
N TYR A 88 13.60 -5.17 -6.79
CA TYR A 88 13.73 -6.54 -7.24
C TYR A 88 14.62 -7.27 -6.26
N TRP A 89 14.27 -8.50 -5.88
CA TRP A 89 15.06 -9.25 -4.94
C TRP A 89 15.08 -10.74 -5.25
N ARG A 90 16.17 -11.38 -4.83
CA ARG A 90 16.39 -12.82 -4.98
C ARG A 90 17.12 -13.33 -3.76
N VAL A 91 16.98 -14.62 -3.52
CA VAL A 91 17.69 -15.32 -2.45
C VAL A 91 18.23 -16.65 -2.94
N LYS A 92 19.44 -17.00 -2.51
CA LYS A 92 20.00 -18.35 -2.61
C LYS A 92 20.37 -18.88 -1.23
N TRP A 93 20.55 -20.18 -1.11
CA TRP A 93 20.81 -20.84 0.16
C TRP A 93 21.89 -21.91 0.07
N CYS A 94 22.48 -22.24 1.22
CA CYS A 94 23.39 -23.36 1.38
C CYS A 94 22.74 -24.47 2.22
N ASP A 95 22.93 -25.73 1.84
CA ASP A 95 22.54 -26.87 2.66
C ASP A 95 23.54 -27.15 3.80
N LYS A 96 23.27 -28.19 4.60
CA LYS A 96 24.14 -28.63 5.71
C LYS A 96 25.56 -29.00 5.29
N ASP A 97 25.75 -29.41 4.04
CA ASP A 97 27.03 -29.86 3.50
C ASP A 97 27.76 -28.69 2.78
N SER A 98 27.30 -27.45 3.02
CA SER A 98 27.81 -26.20 2.43
C SER A 98 27.70 -26.11 0.91
N LYS A 99 26.84 -26.92 0.29
CA LYS A 99 26.56 -26.80 -1.14
C LYS A 99 25.63 -25.62 -1.38
N GLU A 100 25.90 -24.82 -2.42
CA GLU A 100 25.08 -23.65 -2.80
C GLU A 100 24.00 -23.98 -3.84
N SER A 101 22.86 -23.28 -3.74
CA SER A 101 21.77 -23.35 -4.71
C SER A 101 21.94 -22.26 -5.75
N ASP A 102 21.25 -22.41 -6.89
CA ASP A 102 20.97 -21.26 -7.74
C ASP A 102 20.13 -20.21 -6.97
N PHE A 103 20.16 -18.96 -7.41
CA PHE A 103 19.22 -17.95 -6.93
C PHE A 103 17.77 -18.31 -7.31
N SER A 104 16.84 -17.91 -6.46
CA SER A 104 15.39 -17.92 -6.73
C SER A 104 15.06 -17.20 -8.05
N LYS A 105 13.82 -17.35 -8.53
CA LYS A 105 13.28 -16.37 -9.50
C LYS A 105 13.31 -14.96 -8.89
N VAL A 106 13.35 -13.95 -9.76
CA VAL A 106 13.19 -12.55 -9.34
C VAL A 106 11.82 -12.38 -8.72
N ALA A 107 11.80 -11.92 -7.47
CA ALA A 107 10.60 -11.41 -6.82
C ALA A 107 10.68 -9.88 -6.76
N ILE A 108 9.53 -9.25 -6.59
CA ILE A 108 9.38 -7.79 -6.61
C ILE A 108 8.83 -7.35 -5.26
N PHE A 109 9.16 -6.14 -4.84
CA PHE A 109 8.32 -5.41 -3.91
C PHE A 109 8.31 -3.93 -4.26
N GLY A 110 7.28 -3.20 -3.86
CA GLY A 110 7.17 -1.76 -4.07
C GLY A 110 6.81 -1.05 -2.78
N THR A 111 7.38 0.13 -2.59
CA THR A 111 7.10 0.98 -1.44
C THR A 111 5.96 1.95 -1.74
N ALA A 112 5.14 2.18 -0.73
CA ALA A 112 4.14 3.23 -0.74
C ALA A 112 4.76 4.58 -0.33
N LEU A 113 4.03 5.43 0.38
CA LEU A 113 4.56 6.65 0.98
C LEU A 113 5.09 6.32 2.37
N LEU A 114 6.41 6.34 2.52
CA LEU A 114 7.11 5.94 3.75
C LEU A 114 7.00 7.02 4.82
N GLU A 115 7.13 8.28 4.43
CA GLU A 115 7.16 9.40 5.36
C GLU A 115 5.93 10.29 5.22
N LYS A 116 5.50 10.89 6.34
CA LYS A 116 4.38 11.85 6.33
C LYS A 116 4.64 13.03 5.39
N SER A 117 5.90 13.45 5.23
CA SER A 117 6.30 14.53 4.32
C SER A 117 6.14 14.19 2.84
N ASP A 118 5.94 12.92 2.47
CA ASP A 118 5.71 12.49 1.10
C ASP A 118 4.27 12.75 0.65
N TRP A 119 3.35 12.96 1.61
CA TRP A 119 2.04 13.51 1.33
C TRP A 119 2.15 14.99 0.97
N LYS A 120 1.73 15.32 -0.25
CA LYS A 120 1.56 16.70 -0.74
C LYS A 120 0.10 17.14 -0.73
N ALA A 121 -0.80 16.16 -0.70
CA ALA A 121 -2.23 16.37 -0.62
C ALA A 121 -2.69 16.94 0.72
N LYS A 122 -3.85 17.59 0.71
CA LYS A 122 -4.51 18.13 1.90
C LYS A 122 -5.72 17.28 2.23
N TRP A 123 -5.98 17.11 3.52
CA TRP A 123 -7.27 16.62 3.96
C TRP A 123 -8.37 17.59 3.52
N ILE A 124 -9.35 17.09 2.79
CA ILE A 124 -10.52 17.84 2.36
C ILE A 124 -11.80 17.19 2.87
N SER A 125 -12.76 18.04 3.15
CA SER A 125 -14.15 17.70 3.43
C SER A 125 -14.96 18.99 3.27
N ASN A 126 -16.29 18.89 3.31
CA ASN A 126 -17.14 20.07 3.19
C ASN A 126 -18.05 20.20 4.42
N GLY A 127 -17.87 21.30 5.14
CA GLY A 127 -18.57 21.62 6.38
C GLY A 127 -20.08 21.78 6.23
N ASP A 128 -20.55 22.12 5.03
CA ASP A 128 -21.99 22.29 4.76
C ASP A 128 -22.77 20.97 4.89
N PHE A 129 -22.11 19.82 4.67
CA PHE A 129 -22.71 18.51 4.87
C PHE A 129 -22.78 18.12 6.36
N ILE A 130 -21.95 18.72 7.23
CA ILE A 130 -21.93 18.46 8.69
C ILE A 130 -23.23 18.92 9.36
N ASN A 131 -23.83 19.99 8.84
CA ASN A 131 -25.04 20.60 9.40
C ASN A 131 -26.33 19.94 8.90
N ARG A 132 -26.26 19.07 7.89
CA ARG A 132 -27.41 18.31 7.34
C ARG A 132 -27.55 16.91 7.95
N GLY A 133 -27.06 16.71 9.17
CA GLY A 133 -27.05 15.41 9.84
C GLY A 133 -28.46 14.92 10.20
N SER A 134 -28.70 13.62 10.01
CA SER A 134 -29.85 12.96 10.63
C SER A 134 -29.47 12.53 12.04
N ARG A 135 -30.27 12.92 13.04
CA ARG A 135 -30.09 12.47 14.42
C ARG A 135 -30.86 11.16 14.57
N LYS A 136 -30.16 10.04 14.69
CA LYS A 136 -30.78 8.79 15.13
C LYS A 136 -30.50 8.59 16.61
N ALA A 137 -31.55 8.42 17.40
CA ALA A 137 -31.38 7.88 18.74
C ALA A 137 -30.93 6.42 18.59
N LEU A 138 -29.69 6.12 18.96
CA LEU A 138 -29.28 4.73 19.10
C LEU A 138 -29.77 4.24 20.45
N GLN A 139 -30.71 3.31 20.44
CA GLN A 139 -30.95 2.41 21.56
C GLN A 139 -30.44 1.02 21.19
N TYR A 140 -29.12 0.86 21.11
CA TYR A 140 -28.52 -0.48 21.05
C TYR A 140 -28.16 -0.91 22.47
N LYS A 141 -29.10 -1.57 23.15
CA LYS A 141 -28.83 -2.29 24.41
C LYS A 141 -28.25 -3.67 24.09
N SER A 142 -26.93 -3.80 23.90
CA SER A 142 -26.28 -5.11 24.03
C SER A 142 -25.98 -5.38 25.51
N GLY A 143 -27.00 -5.86 26.24
CA GLY A 143 -26.90 -6.13 27.68
C GLY A 143 -26.78 -4.87 28.56
N GLU A 144 -26.20 -5.02 29.75
CA GLU A 144 -26.06 -3.95 30.76
C GLU A 144 -25.09 -2.81 30.34
N ARG A 145 -24.31 -3.01 29.26
CA ARG A 145 -23.34 -2.03 28.72
C ARG A 145 -23.75 -1.50 27.35
N GLY A 146 -25.05 -1.32 27.12
CA GLY A 146 -25.55 -0.68 25.90
C GLY A 146 -25.07 0.76 25.77
N MET A 147 -24.70 1.19 24.57
CA MET A 147 -24.46 2.61 24.29
C MET A 147 -25.82 3.32 24.19
N ILE A 148 -26.02 4.31 25.06
CA ILE A 148 -27.13 5.24 25.00
C ILE A 148 -26.55 6.55 24.45
N GLY A 149 -27.03 6.99 23.29
CA GLY A 149 -26.53 8.22 22.68
C GLY A 149 -27.30 8.64 21.42
N ILE A 150 -27.03 9.86 20.99
CA ILE A 150 -27.47 10.37 19.69
C ILE A 150 -26.33 10.10 18.72
N LEU A 151 -26.59 9.30 17.68
CA LEU A 151 -25.66 9.18 16.57
C LEU A 151 -25.96 10.29 15.58
N LYS A 152 -24.95 11.13 15.35
CA LYS A 152 -24.94 12.11 14.27
C LYS A 152 -24.22 11.47 13.08
N GLU A 153 -25.00 11.08 12.08
CA GLU A 153 -24.48 10.61 10.79
C GLU A 153 -24.66 11.70 9.75
N VAL A 154 -23.66 11.87 8.88
CA VAL A 154 -23.80 12.66 7.66
C VAL A 154 -24.27 11.76 6.51
N HIS A 155 -24.92 12.34 5.51
CA HIS A 155 -25.16 11.61 4.25
C HIS A 155 -23.83 11.23 3.60
N ALA A 156 -23.85 10.21 2.75
CA ALA A 156 -22.68 9.88 1.95
C ALA A 156 -22.30 11.11 1.08
N ILE A 157 -21.02 11.46 1.09
CA ILE A 157 -20.51 12.65 0.41
C ILE A 157 -19.83 12.20 -0.89
N TYR A 158 -20.24 12.76 -2.01
CA TYR A 158 -19.59 12.50 -3.29
C TYR A 158 -18.58 13.62 -3.57
N LEU A 159 -17.34 13.24 -3.90
CA LEU A 159 -16.29 14.16 -4.30
C LEU A 159 -15.79 13.81 -5.70
N ARG A 160 -15.48 14.82 -6.50
CA ARG A 160 -14.91 14.62 -7.84
C ARG A 160 -13.87 15.64 -8.23
N LYS A 161 -12.89 15.21 -9.00
CA LYS A 161 -11.94 16.07 -9.72
C LYS A 161 -11.67 15.53 -11.12
N GLU A 162 -11.75 16.42 -12.10
CA GLU A 162 -11.27 16.14 -13.45
C GLU A 162 -9.79 16.52 -13.55
N PHE A 163 -9.04 15.77 -14.34
CA PHE A 163 -7.63 16.03 -14.62
C PHE A 163 -7.27 15.45 -15.99
N SER A 164 -6.27 16.04 -16.61
CA SER A 164 -5.76 15.63 -17.92
C SER A 164 -4.26 15.86 -18.00
N PHE A 165 -3.63 15.19 -18.94
CA PHE A 165 -2.20 15.29 -19.23
C PHE A 165 -2.00 15.13 -20.73
N ASN A 166 -0.89 15.64 -21.24
CA ASN A 166 -0.58 15.67 -22.67
C ASN A 166 0.64 14.82 -23.03
N LYS A 167 1.05 13.90 -22.14
CA LYS A 167 2.22 13.05 -22.29
C LYS A 167 1.87 11.58 -22.08
N PRO A 168 2.54 10.64 -22.76
CA PRO A 168 2.40 9.21 -22.51
C PRO A 168 2.77 8.85 -21.07
N VAL A 169 1.84 8.20 -20.36
CA VAL A 169 2.02 7.78 -18.97
C VAL A 169 2.76 6.45 -18.94
N LYS A 170 3.92 6.42 -18.30
CA LYS A 170 4.70 5.20 -18.03
C LYS A 170 4.15 4.40 -16.86
N SER A 171 3.73 5.09 -15.80
CA SER A 171 3.08 4.46 -14.64
C SER A 171 2.27 5.46 -13.85
N ALA A 172 1.21 4.98 -13.20
CA ALA A 172 0.38 5.78 -12.34
C ALA A 172 -0.07 5.00 -11.10
N LYS A 173 0.10 5.60 -9.92
CA LYS A 173 -0.41 5.08 -8.65
C LYS A 173 -1.26 6.13 -7.94
N VAL A 174 -2.29 5.69 -7.25
CA VAL A 174 -3.10 6.51 -6.36
C VAL A 174 -2.96 6.03 -4.92
N TYR A 175 -2.73 6.99 -4.03
CA TYR A 175 -2.70 6.82 -2.58
C TYR A 175 -3.93 7.50 -2.01
N VAL A 176 -4.72 6.78 -1.23
CA VAL A 176 -6.03 7.27 -0.76
C VAL A 176 -6.31 6.84 0.67
N CYS A 177 -6.82 7.78 1.47
CA CYS A 177 -7.44 7.52 2.75
C CYS A 177 -8.72 8.36 2.86
N GLY A 178 -9.86 7.69 2.96
CA GLY A 178 -11.13 8.30 3.35
C GLY A 178 -11.48 7.90 4.78
N LEU A 179 -11.39 8.83 5.74
CA LEU A 179 -11.75 8.55 7.13
C LEU A 179 -13.24 8.22 7.23
N GLY A 180 -13.54 7.15 7.96
CA GLY A 180 -14.84 6.50 7.92
C GLY A 180 -14.77 5.33 6.96
N TYR A 181 -15.44 5.45 5.81
CA TYR A 181 -15.22 4.59 4.66
C TYR A 181 -15.15 5.38 3.36
N TYR A 182 -14.51 4.82 2.34
CA TYR A 182 -14.60 5.34 0.98
C TYR A 182 -14.82 4.25 -0.08
N GLU A 183 -15.38 4.67 -1.22
CA GLU A 183 -15.27 3.96 -2.49
C GLU A 183 -14.60 4.87 -3.51
N LEU A 184 -13.52 4.39 -4.13
CA LEU A 184 -12.77 5.10 -5.15
C LEU A 184 -13.20 4.65 -6.55
N ARG A 185 -13.38 5.61 -7.45
CA ARG A 185 -13.71 5.39 -8.86
C ARG A 185 -12.86 6.25 -9.77
N LEU A 186 -12.40 5.67 -10.88
CA LEU A 186 -11.71 6.36 -11.96
C LEU A 186 -12.49 6.13 -13.25
N ASN A 187 -12.84 7.21 -13.96
CA ASN A 187 -13.57 7.14 -15.23
C ASN A 187 -14.86 6.30 -15.14
N GLY A 188 -15.58 6.44 -14.01
CA GLY A 188 -16.83 5.74 -13.70
C GLY A 188 -16.66 4.31 -13.16
N LYS A 189 -15.49 3.69 -13.32
CA LYS A 189 -15.20 2.32 -12.86
C LYS A 189 -14.63 2.35 -11.45
N LYS A 190 -15.04 1.38 -10.62
CA LYS A 190 -14.48 1.20 -9.27
C LYS A 190 -12.99 0.82 -9.36
N VAL A 191 -12.16 1.42 -8.50
CA VAL A 191 -10.74 1.08 -8.35
C VAL A 191 -10.60 0.10 -7.20
N GLY A 192 -9.94 -1.03 -7.45
CA GLY A 192 -9.81 -2.12 -6.48
C GLY A 192 -11.10 -2.93 -6.27
N ASN A 193 -10.98 -4.03 -5.53
CA ASN A 193 -12.08 -4.95 -5.21
C ASN A 193 -12.42 -4.97 -3.71
N ARG A 194 -11.71 -4.19 -2.89
CA ARG A 194 -11.94 -4.09 -1.45
C ARG A 194 -13.21 -3.27 -1.18
N ILE A 195 -13.80 -3.53 -0.01
CA ILE A 195 -15.00 -2.86 0.51
C ILE A 195 -14.73 -2.42 1.94
N LEU A 196 -15.46 -1.39 2.40
CA LEU A 196 -15.31 -0.87 3.77
C LEU A 196 -13.86 -0.48 4.09
N GLU A 197 -13.18 0.19 3.14
CA GLU A 197 -11.85 0.75 3.35
C GLU A 197 -11.93 2.17 3.90
N PRO A 198 -10.96 2.62 4.73
CA PRO A 198 -9.84 1.86 5.27
C PRO A 198 -10.26 0.99 6.47
N ALA A 199 -9.36 0.12 6.92
CA ALA A 199 -9.57 -0.65 8.14
C ALA A 199 -9.76 0.26 9.37
N GLN A 200 -10.60 -0.18 10.30
CA GLN A 200 -10.91 0.56 11.52
C GLN A 200 -9.68 0.63 12.43
N THR A 201 -9.28 1.85 12.79
CA THR A 201 -8.14 2.16 13.66
C THR A 201 -8.53 3.27 14.62
N ASP A 202 -7.68 3.55 15.62
CA ASP A 202 -7.79 4.79 16.40
C ASP A 202 -7.29 5.95 15.51
N TYR A 203 -8.22 6.67 14.87
CA TYR A 203 -7.90 7.69 13.86
C TYR A 203 -7.13 8.88 14.43
N ASN A 204 -7.11 9.07 15.77
CA ASN A 204 -6.27 10.08 16.42
C ASN A 204 -4.80 9.66 16.51
N LYS A 205 -4.50 8.38 16.30
CA LYS A 205 -3.13 7.83 16.31
C LYS A 205 -2.66 7.43 14.92
N ILE A 206 -3.51 6.76 14.15
CA ILE A 206 -3.15 6.22 12.85
C ILE A 206 -4.37 6.20 11.92
N ALA A 207 -4.17 6.67 10.69
CA ALA A 207 -5.12 6.53 9.60
C ALA A 207 -4.45 5.71 8.50
N LEU A 208 -4.94 4.50 8.28
CA LEU A 208 -4.42 3.62 7.22
C LEU A 208 -4.86 4.15 5.85
N TYR A 209 -3.97 4.08 4.88
CA TYR A 209 -4.24 4.45 3.50
C TYR A 209 -3.98 3.25 2.58
N SER A 210 -4.59 3.29 1.41
CA SER A 210 -4.46 2.25 0.39
C SER A 210 -3.77 2.80 -0.84
N THR A 211 -3.03 1.93 -1.53
CA THR A 211 -2.39 2.23 -2.82
C THR A 211 -3.02 1.37 -3.92
N PHE A 212 -3.20 1.93 -5.10
CA PHE A 212 -3.65 1.20 -6.29
C PHE A 212 -2.84 1.62 -7.52
N GLU A 213 -2.45 0.68 -8.37
CA GLU A 213 -2.01 1.01 -9.73
C GLU A 213 -3.22 1.34 -10.59
N ILE A 214 -3.12 2.42 -11.36
CA ILE A 214 -4.22 2.92 -12.20
C ILE A 214 -3.79 3.17 -13.64
N THR A 215 -2.54 2.85 -14.01
CA THR A 215 -1.96 3.10 -15.34
C THR A 215 -2.90 2.66 -16.46
N GLU A 216 -3.34 1.40 -16.43
CA GLU A 216 -4.20 0.78 -17.45
C GLU A 216 -5.64 1.31 -17.48
N ASN A 217 -6.01 2.20 -16.56
CA ASN A 217 -7.37 2.76 -16.45
C ASN A 217 -7.44 4.23 -16.85
N LEU A 218 -6.30 4.85 -17.11
CA LEU A 218 -6.19 6.24 -17.52
C LEU A 218 -6.58 6.44 -19.00
N GLN A 219 -7.05 7.64 -19.28
CA GLN A 219 -7.42 8.16 -20.60
C GLN A 219 -6.79 9.55 -20.77
N ASP A 220 -6.99 10.23 -21.90
CA ASP A 220 -6.50 11.61 -22.09
C ASP A 220 -7.20 12.61 -21.14
N GLN A 221 -8.50 12.39 -20.92
CA GLN A 221 -9.34 13.15 -19.99
C GLN A 221 -9.85 12.20 -18.92
N ASN A 222 -9.58 12.52 -17.65
CA ASN A 222 -9.91 11.64 -16.54
C ASN A 222 -10.81 12.33 -15.52
N ALA A 223 -11.65 11.53 -14.87
CA ALA A 223 -12.41 11.94 -13.71
C ALA A 223 -12.16 10.97 -12.56
N MET A 224 -11.63 11.50 -11.45
CA MET A 224 -11.55 10.80 -10.17
C MET A 224 -12.80 11.09 -9.36
N GLY A 225 -13.45 10.04 -8.85
CA GLY A 225 -14.63 10.10 -8.00
C GLY A 225 -14.43 9.35 -6.70
N ILE A 226 -14.93 9.91 -5.61
CA ILE A 226 -14.89 9.33 -4.27
C ILE A 226 -16.29 9.39 -3.68
N ILE A 227 -16.72 8.32 -3.01
CA ILE A 227 -17.90 8.31 -2.16
C ILE A 227 -17.41 8.11 -0.73
N LEU A 228 -17.62 9.07 0.16
CA LEU A 228 -17.31 8.94 1.60
C LEU A 228 -18.53 8.48 2.38
N GLY A 229 -18.32 7.56 3.32
CA GLY A 229 -19.31 7.10 4.29
C GLY A 229 -18.81 7.29 5.72
N ASN A 230 -19.74 7.33 6.69
CA ASN A 230 -19.43 7.58 8.10
C ASN A 230 -18.46 6.55 8.70
N GLY A 231 -18.70 5.25 8.46
CA GLY A 231 -17.93 4.18 9.10
C GLY A 231 -17.84 4.37 10.63
N ARG A 232 -16.62 4.36 11.17
CA ARG A 232 -16.36 4.70 12.59
C ARG A 232 -15.98 6.17 12.81
N CYS A 233 -15.84 6.98 11.76
CA CYS A 233 -15.50 8.39 11.87
C CYS A 233 -16.76 9.21 12.21
N VAL A 234 -17.18 9.11 13.46
CA VAL A 234 -18.40 9.76 13.99
C VAL A 234 -18.15 10.33 15.39
N GLU A 235 -18.90 11.38 15.72
CA GLU A 235 -18.83 12.12 16.99
C GLU A 235 -18.96 11.24 18.24
N LEU A 236 -19.81 10.21 18.19
CA LEU A 236 -20.00 9.26 19.29
C LEU A 236 -18.70 8.52 19.69
N PHE A 237 -17.75 8.37 18.75
CA PHE A 237 -16.44 7.75 19.00
C PHE A 237 -15.32 8.79 19.19
N GLY A 238 -15.66 10.07 19.36
CA GLY A 238 -14.69 11.15 19.57
C GLY A 238 -13.99 11.63 18.30
N TYR A 239 -14.55 11.31 17.13
CA TYR A 239 -14.09 11.82 15.84
C TYR A 239 -15.06 12.88 15.32
N ASP A 240 -14.78 13.47 14.16
CA ASP A 240 -15.65 14.49 13.59
C ASP A 240 -16.54 13.93 12.47
N PHE A 241 -16.12 14.03 11.23
CA PHE A 241 -16.89 13.69 10.03
C PHE A 241 -15.97 13.10 8.98
N PRO A 242 -16.50 12.38 7.98
CA PRO A 242 -15.69 11.83 6.90
C PRO A 242 -14.83 12.89 6.19
N LYS A 243 -13.56 12.53 5.95
CA LYS A 243 -12.58 13.37 5.25
C LYS A 243 -11.80 12.53 4.27
N LEU A 244 -11.32 13.16 3.21
CA LEU A 244 -10.51 12.53 2.19
C LEU A 244 -9.11 13.16 2.17
N ILE A 245 -8.08 12.33 2.12
CA ILE A 245 -6.79 12.69 1.55
C ILE A 245 -6.47 11.70 0.43
N LEU A 246 -6.06 12.23 -0.71
CA LEU A 246 -5.73 11.46 -1.90
C LEU A 246 -4.66 12.18 -2.72
N GLN A 247 -3.67 11.44 -3.20
CA GLN A 247 -2.74 11.91 -4.21
C GLN A 247 -2.46 10.84 -5.28
N ILE A 248 -2.39 11.27 -6.53
CA ILE A 248 -2.04 10.45 -7.68
C ILE A 248 -0.63 10.83 -8.11
N HIS A 249 0.25 9.86 -8.28
CA HIS A 249 1.59 10.04 -8.84
C HIS A 249 1.58 9.54 -10.28
N LEU A 250 1.85 10.43 -11.22
CA LEU A 250 1.98 10.14 -12.65
C LEU A 250 3.46 10.21 -13.02
N ASN A 251 4.00 9.15 -13.59
CA ASN A 251 5.34 9.15 -14.20
C ASN A 251 5.18 9.00 -15.70
N PHE A 252 5.83 9.86 -16.47
CA PHE A 252 5.74 9.87 -17.93
C PHE A 252 6.93 9.16 -18.58
N GLU A 253 6.80 8.78 -19.85
CA GLU A 253 7.87 8.11 -20.59
C GLU A 253 9.11 8.98 -20.80
N ASP A 254 8.95 10.30 -20.83
CA ASP A 254 10.04 11.28 -20.93
C ASP A 254 10.84 11.47 -19.63
N GLY A 255 10.47 10.75 -18.57
CA GLY A 255 11.11 10.81 -17.26
C GLY A 255 10.60 11.93 -16.34
N SER A 256 9.70 12.79 -16.81
CA SER A 256 9.01 13.77 -15.96
C SER A 256 7.90 13.12 -15.12
N SER A 257 7.46 13.81 -14.07
CA SER A 257 6.36 13.36 -13.22
C SER A 257 5.42 14.50 -12.83
N GLU A 258 4.18 14.14 -12.50
CA GLU A 258 3.15 15.05 -12.03
C GLU A 258 2.39 14.44 -10.85
N ILE A 259 1.88 15.29 -9.95
CA ILE A 259 1.06 14.86 -8.83
C ILE A 259 -0.29 15.58 -8.87
N VAL A 260 -1.37 14.79 -8.92
CA VAL A 260 -2.74 15.29 -8.74
C VAL A 260 -3.14 15.09 -7.29
N ILE A 261 -3.52 16.15 -6.59
CA ILE A 261 -3.81 16.10 -5.15
C ILE A 261 -5.25 16.45 -4.81
N THR A 262 -5.63 16.09 -3.59
CA THR A 262 -6.78 16.67 -2.89
C THR A 262 -6.47 18.07 -2.40
N ASP A 263 -7.31 19.00 -2.82
CA ASP A 263 -7.22 20.45 -2.62
C ASP A 263 -8.63 21.07 -2.76
N GLU A 264 -8.71 22.40 -2.67
CA GLU A 264 -9.97 23.15 -2.71
C GLU A 264 -10.68 23.15 -4.08
N SER A 265 -10.03 22.66 -5.15
CA SER A 265 -10.65 22.59 -6.48
C SER A 265 -11.57 21.38 -6.67
N TRP A 266 -11.59 20.44 -5.71
CA TRP A 266 -12.50 19.30 -5.73
C TRP A 266 -13.95 19.77 -5.55
N LYS A 267 -14.85 19.17 -6.33
CA LYS A 267 -16.29 19.44 -6.25
C LYS A 267 -16.97 18.44 -5.34
N PHE A 268 -17.97 18.90 -4.59
CA PHE A 268 -18.77 18.09 -3.68
C PHE A 268 -20.23 18.04 -4.15
N SER A 269 -20.91 16.91 -3.92
CA SER A 269 -22.35 16.73 -4.16
C SER A 269 -22.99 15.77 -3.17
#